data_AF-A0A0K9FB82-F1
#
_entry.id   AF-A0A0K9FB82-F1
#
_cell.length_a   1.000
_cell.length_b   1.000
_cell.length_c   1.000
_cell.angle_alpha   90.00
_cell.angle_beta   90.00
_cell.angle_gamma   90.00
#
_symmetry.space_group_name_H-M   'P 1'
#
loop_
_entity.id
_entity.type
_entity.pdbx_description
1 polymer ?
#
loop_
_entity_poly.entity_id
_entity_poly.type
_entity_poly.pdbx_seq_one_letter_code
_entity_poly.pdbx_strand_id
1 'polypeptide(L)'
;MKKYIIFAISFILLFSIFQVLSGMFLTLMYTPNVEEAWNMSGSLSKEVVITSSYSSFLPTLLIAFLSATIAYFIPKKITNNNN
;
A
#
# COMPACT_ATOMS: atom_id res chain seq x y z
N MET A 1 22.34 9.24 -11.10
CA MET A 1 22.02 9.27 -9.66
C MET A 1 21.01 10.37 -9.29
N LYS A 2 21.30 11.67 -9.46
CA LYS A 2 20.39 12.77 -9.03
C LYS A 2 18.97 12.73 -9.62
N LYS A 3 18.83 12.48 -10.94
CA LYS A 3 17.51 12.39 -11.62
C LYS A 3 16.65 11.21 -11.12
N TYR A 4 17.28 10.10 -10.75
CA TYR A 4 16.60 8.93 -10.21
C TYR A 4 16.12 9.19 -8.77
N ILE A 5 16.94 9.84 -7.94
CA ILE A 5 16.57 10.20 -6.57
C ILE A 5 15.35 11.14 -6.56
N ILE A 6 15.33 12.15 -7.43
CA ILE A 6 14.19 13.08 -7.55
C ILE A 6 12.92 12.30 -7.94
N PHE A 7 13.00 11.41 -8.92
CA PHE A 7 11.88 10.54 -9.31
C PHE A 7 11.39 9.65 -8.17
N ALA A 8 12.31 9.00 -7.46
CA ALA A 8 11.98 8.09 -6.36
C ALA A 8 11.27 8.82 -5.22
N ILE A 9 11.75 10.01 -4.84
CA ILE A 9 11.10 10.84 -3.80
C ILE A 9 9.69 11.24 -4.25
N SER A 10 9.53 11.72 -5.49
CA SER A 10 8.21 12.07 -6.02
C SER A 10 7.26 10.87 -6.06
N PHE A 11 7.75 9.69 -6.42
CA PHE A 11 6.97 8.46 -6.44
C PHE A 11 6.52 8.04 -5.03
N ILE A 12 7.42 8.08 -4.03
CA ILE A 12 7.09 7.75 -2.63
C ILE A 12 6.02 8.69 -2.08
N LEU A 13 6.16 10.00 -2.36
CA LEU A 13 5.20 11.01 -1.91
C LEU A 13 3.82 10.76 -2.53
N LEU A 14 3.77 10.53 -3.84
CA LEU A 14 2.52 10.21 -4.55
C LEU A 14 1.90 8.90 -4.04
N PHE A 15 2.69 7.84 -3.90
CA PHE A 15 2.25 6.54 -3.41
C PHE A 15 1.65 6.64 -2.00
N SER A 16 2.27 7.43 -1.12
CA SER A 16 1.78 7.65 0.25
C SER A 16 0.41 8.34 0.25
N ILE A 17 0.25 9.37 -0.58
CA ILE A 17 -1.05 10.06 -0.74
C ILE A 17 -2.12 9.08 -1.25
N PHE A 18 -1.80 8.29 -2.28
CA PHE A 18 -2.72 7.28 -2.81
C PHE A 18 -3.12 6.23 -1.77
N GLN A 19 -2.17 5.75 -0.95
CA GLN A 19 -2.46 4.80 0.12
C GLN A 19 -3.43 5.38 1.16
N VAL A 20 -3.20 6.61 1.61
CA VAL A 20 -4.09 7.27 2.58
C VAL A 20 -5.49 7.46 1.99
N LEU A 21 -5.59 7.96 0.75
CA LEU A 21 -6.86 8.16 0.08
C LEU A 21 -7.62 6.84 -0.15
N SER A 22 -6.91 5.78 -0.56
CA SER A 22 -7.51 4.47 -0.75
C SER A 22 -8.00 3.86 0.57
N GLY A 23 -7.22 4.01 1.65
CA GLY A 23 -7.63 3.54 2.98
C GLY A 23 -8.85 4.30 3.50
N MET A 24 -8.89 5.62 3.28
CA MET A 24 -10.06 6.45 3.61
C MET A 24 -11.29 6.02 2.80
N PHE A 25 -11.13 5.81 1.49
CA PHE A 25 -12.21 5.33 0.64
C PHE A 25 -12.77 3.98 1.10
N LEU A 26 -11.88 3.04 1.45
CA LEU A 26 -12.29 1.74 1.98
C LEU A 26 -13.06 1.87 3.29
N THR A 27 -12.62 2.78 4.17
CA THR A 27 -13.29 3.05 5.45
C THR A 27 -14.68 3.66 5.24
N LEU A 28 -14.83 4.55 4.26
CA LEU A 28 -16.12 5.15 3.92
C LEU A 28 -17.10 4.12 3.33
N MET A 29 -16.61 3.16 2.56
CA MET A 29 -17.43 2.12 1.93
C MET A 29 -17.68 0.89 2.81
N TYR A 30 -16.98 0.78 3.94
CA TYR A 30 -17.11 -0.34 4.84
C TYR A 30 -18.05 -0.02 6.01
N THR A 31 -19.17 -0.72 6.09
CA THR A 31 -20.06 -0.65 7.26
C THR A 31 -19.58 -1.64 8.32
N PRO A 32 -19.16 -1.17 9.51
CA PRO A 32 -18.70 -2.08 10.57
C PRO A 32 -19.88 -2.84 11.18
N ASN A 33 -19.80 -4.18 11.19
CA ASN A 33 -20.76 -5.02 11.91
C ASN A 33 -20.37 -5.12 13.39
N VAL A 34 -20.94 -4.23 14.20
CA VAL A 34 -20.66 -4.14 15.64
C VAL A 34 -21.21 -5.33 16.44
N GLU A 35 -22.31 -5.93 16.00
CA GLU A 35 -22.94 -7.07 16.67
C GLU A 35 -22.09 -8.34 16.53
N GLU A 36 -21.59 -8.59 15.32
CA GLU A 36 -20.68 -9.69 15.04
C GLU A 36 -19.34 -9.50 15.79
N ALA A 37 -18.78 -8.29 15.77
CA ALA A 37 -17.56 -7.97 16.54
C ALA A 37 -17.74 -8.18 18.05
N TRP A 38 -18.91 -7.83 18.60
CA TRP A 38 -19.25 -8.05 20.01
C TRP A 38 -19.37 -9.54 20.34
N ASN A 39 -20.04 -10.32 19.51
CA ASN A 39 -20.18 -11.76 19.70
C ASN A 39 -18.84 -12.52 19.60
N MET A 40 -17.92 -12.06 18.75
CA MET A 40 -16.56 -12.60 18.65
C MET A 40 -15.69 -12.27 19.87
N SER A 41 -15.98 -11.19 20.59
CA SER A 41 -15.21 -10.80 21.79
C SER A 41 -15.38 -11.79 22.96
N GLY A 42 -16.55 -12.42 23.07
CA GLY A 42 -16.85 -13.38 24.14
C GLY A 42 -16.18 -14.74 23.98
N SER A 43 -15.74 -15.11 22.76
CA SER A 43 -15.05 -16.36 22.46
C SER A 43 -13.54 -16.22 22.31
N LEU A 44 -13.01 -15.00 22.42
CA LEU A 44 -11.58 -14.73 22.25
C LEU A 44 -10.78 -15.18 23.48
N SER A 45 -9.59 -15.76 23.23
CA SER A 45 -8.68 -16.15 24.32
C SER A 45 -8.39 -14.94 25.21
N LYS A 46 -8.43 -15.14 26.54
CA LYS A 46 -8.07 -14.11 27.54
C LYS A 46 -6.58 -13.78 27.53
N GLU A 47 -5.79 -14.57 26.81
CA GLU A 47 -4.40 -14.30 26.53
C GLU A 47 -4.29 -13.42 25.30
N VAL A 48 -3.63 -12.27 25.43
CA VAL A 48 -3.29 -11.42 24.29
C VAL A 48 -2.29 -12.18 23.42
N VAL A 49 -2.81 -12.94 22.46
CA VAL A 49 -1.96 -13.47 21.41
C VAL A 49 -1.55 -12.27 20.56
N ILE A 50 -0.32 -11.79 20.76
CA ILE A 50 0.34 -10.90 19.79
C ILE A 50 0.66 -11.78 18.59
N THR A 51 -0.36 -12.23 17.86
CA THR A 51 -0.15 -12.62 16.49
C THR A 51 0.16 -11.32 15.77
N SER A 52 1.41 -11.13 15.39
CA SER A 52 1.67 -10.28 14.25
C SER A 52 1.02 -11.01 13.06
N SER A 53 -0.30 -10.87 12.90
CA SER A 53 -0.97 -11.19 11.64
C SER A 53 -0.13 -10.51 10.59
N TYR A 54 0.64 -11.30 9.84
CA TYR A 54 1.71 -10.85 8.97
C TYR A 54 1.18 -9.65 8.20
N SER A 55 1.57 -8.45 8.63
CA SER A 55 1.02 -7.26 8.01
C SER A 55 1.46 -7.34 6.57
N SER A 56 0.52 -7.19 5.64
CA SER A 56 0.75 -7.31 4.19
C SER A 56 1.75 -6.26 3.65
N PHE A 57 2.46 -5.57 4.54
CA PHE A 57 3.48 -4.58 4.29
C PHE A 57 4.58 -5.09 3.35
N LEU A 58 5.10 -6.31 3.54
CA LEU A 58 6.18 -6.83 2.69
C LEU A 58 5.73 -7.02 1.22
N PRO A 59 4.58 -7.69 0.93
CA PRO A 59 4.01 -7.71 -0.42
C PRO A 59 3.74 -6.32 -1.00
N THR A 60 3.16 -5.41 -0.21
CA THR A 60 2.87 -4.04 -0.66
C THR A 60 4.15 -3.27 -1.02
N LEU A 61 5.21 -3.43 -0.21
CA LEU A 61 6.50 -2.80 -0.45
C LEU A 61 7.17 -3.33 -1.72
N LEU A 62 7.11 -4.64 -1.96
CA LEU A 62 7.63 -5.26 -3.19
C LEU A 62 6.92 -4.74 -4.43
N ILE A 63 5.59 -4.68 -4.41
CA ILE A 63 4.79 -4.18 -5.54
C ILE A 63 5.06 -2.69 -5.78
N ALA A 64 5.19 -1.89 -4.72
CA ALA A 64 5.55 -0.48 -4.83
C ALA A 64 6.94 -0.30 -5.47
N PHE A 65 7.93 -1.11 -5.07
CA PHE A 65 9.28 -1.06 -5.62
C PHE A 65 9.32 -1.47 -7.11
N LEU A 66 8.60 -2.53 -7.48
CA LEU A 66 8.46 -2.95 -8.88
C LEU A 66 7.79 -1.85 -9.72
N SER A 67 6.71 -1.25 -9.20
CA SER A 67 6.01 -0.16 -9.87
C SER A 67 6.91 1.05 -10.10
N ALA A 68 7.69 1.45 -9.08
CA ALA A 68 8.65 2.54 -9.20
C ALA A 68 9.72 2.26 -10.26
N THR A 69 10.23 1.02 -10.28
CA THR A 69 11.26 0.59 -11.25
C THR A 69 10.70 0.66 -12.68
N ILE A 70 9.52 0.09 -12.92
CA ILE A 70 8.88 0.08 -14.24
C ILE A 70 8.59 1.52 -14.70
N ALA A 71 8.00 2.34 -13.83
CA ALA A 71 7.68 3.74 -14.11
C ALA A 71 8.90 4.58 -14.48
N TYR A 72 10.07 4.28 -13.91
CA TYR A 72 11.31 4.97 -14.29
C TYR A 72 11.78 4.63 -15.72
N PHE A 73 11.56 3.41 -16.19
CA PHE A 73 12.01 2.96 -17.51
C PHE A 73 11.01 3.24 -18.65
N ILE A 74 9.72 3.43 -18.33
CA ILE A 74 8.67 3.71 -19.32
C ILE A 74 8.99 4.92 -20.22
N PRO A 75 9.37 6.11 -19.69
CA PRO A 75 9.64 7.28 -20.51
C PRO A 75 10.79 7.07 -21.49
N LYS A 76 11.84 6.35 -21.06
CA LYS A 76 13.03 6.07 -21.88
C LYS A 76 12.70 5.16 -23.07
N LYS A 77 11.82 4.17 -22.88
CA LYS A 77 11.41 3.24 -23.95
C LYS A 77 10.46 3.89 -24.96
N ILE A 78 9.55 4.77 -24.51
CA ILE A 78 8.58 5.44 -25.37
C ILE A 78 9.24 6.51 -26.24
N THR A 79 10.17 7.30 -25.69
CA THR A 79 10.90 8.33 -26.46
C THR A 79 11.79 7.72 -27.57
N ASN A 80 12.34 6.53 -27.35
CA ASN A 80 13.30 5.93 -28.29
C ASN A 80 12.61 5.20 -29.47
N ASN A 81 11.29 5.01 -29.43
CA ASN A 81 10.51 4.32 -30.46
C ASN A 81 9.82 5.30 -31.43
N ASN A 82 9.95 6.60 -31.18
CA ASN A 82 9.33 7.68 -31.97
C ASN A 82 10.37 8.47 -32.81
N ASN A 83 11.61 7.96 -32.91
CA ASN A 83 12.70 8.44 -33.77
C ASN A 83 13.13 7.32 -34.71
#